data_AF-A0A813D382-F1
#
_entry.id   AF-A0A813D382-F1
#
_cell.length_a   1.000
_cell.length_b   1.000
_cell.length_c   1.000
_cell.angle_alpha   90.00
_cell.angle_beta   90.00
_cell.angle_gamma   90.00
#
_symmetry.space_group_name_H-M   'P 1'
#
loop_
_entity.id
_entity.type
_entity.pdbx_description
1 polymer ?
#
loop_
_entity_poly.entity_id
_entity_poly.type
_entity_poly.pdbx_seq_one_letter_code
_entity_poly.pdbx_strand_id
1 'polypeptide(L)'
;MMTPPSIMCLMLLLATSAAGAVQPDRCEGDCKGARAQVLLQTGSVGRQRFAAHGSGEEFKDVQRVASMSLSEESSLVEDLVTEVLSTGQPLTGVQEEIIERLNESFVTETLPGLQKRHDSDQELLNVHAASFAHCDVDLETNSQKVSTLNSDQSSIESAHTECLAQEGSLQSSEKLMHEELTAYLKSIQSPSSMMPEQRAPTPAMDDFVAQNLEFFRSLSSSYDSLKEQISTVEAEVEAKTANCSEVGLEFDEKFCLWKTEVENAKSNYLNCRTEVGTLYRETLKAAHSNAEGRRADLAAVLKVQCYLRMLLDGTTQEKLKECNDAEHTTECADTDNGAADPWGDDCAAYTAFPNWCGGHYDGPNFFSGTMCCVCGGGEQRSALDIAEPQLLDLNQRVLDGLGAPGSQVQCTAAGSSDAGSLYGAYAAGDAATTYP
;
A
#
# COMPACT_ATOMS: atom_id res chain seq x y z
N MET A 1 13.74 -18.05 57.80
CA MET A 1 12.53 -17.91 58.64
C MET A 1 12.04 -16.48 58.51
N MET A 2 11.20 -16.23 57.53
CA MET A 2 10.39 -15.02 57.46
C MET A 2 9.08 -15.30 58.20
N THR A 3 8.58 -14.32 58.95
CA THR A 3 7.40 -14.49 59.82
C THR A 3 6.12 -14.42 58.97
N PRO A 4 4.93 -14.87 59.45
CA PRO A 4 3.65 -14.73 58.72
C PRO A 4 3.34 -13.35 58.08
N PRO A 5 3.82 -12.20 58.61
CA PRO A 5 3.74 -10.91 57.93
C PRO A 5 4.47 -10.85 56.58
N SER A 6 5.54 -11.63 56.37
CA SER A 6 6.37 -11.60 55.17
C SER A 6 5.69 -12.25 53.97
N ILE A 7 4.97 -13.37 54.16
CA ILE A 7 4.19 -14.02 53.09
C ILE A 7 3.02 -13.11 52.68
N MET A 8 2.38 -12.47 53.65
CA MET A 8 1.30 -11.53 53.38
C MET A 8 1.80 -10.29 52.63
N CYS A 9 3.00 -9.80 52.95
CA CYS A 9 3.66 -8.70 52.24
C CYS A 9 3.98 -9.07 50.78
N LEU A 10 4.47 -10.28 50.53
CA LEU A 10 4.76 -10.79 49.17
C LEU A 10 3.47 -10.91 48.33
N MET A 11 2.39 -11.40 48.93
CA MET A 11 1.07 -11.55 48.28
C MET A 11 0.41 -10.20 47.99
N LEU A 12 0.56 -9.22 48.89
CA LEU A 12 0.11 -7.84 48.65
C LEU A 12 0.90 -7.15 47.53
N LEU A 13 2.18 -7.46 47.37
CA LEU A 13 3.02 -6.95 46.27
C LEU A 13 2.62 -7.56 44.91
N LEU A 14 2.22 -8.82 44.87
CA LEU A 14 1.70 -9.48 43.67
C LEU A 14 0.31 -8.95 43.27
N ALA A 15 -0.58 -8.72 44.24
CA ALA A 15 -1.93 -8.22 43.97
C ALA A 15 -1.95 -6.77 43.44
N THR A 16 -0.99 -5.92 43.81
CA THR A 16 -0.88 -4.55 43.27
C THR A 16 -0.27 -4.50 41.87
N SER A 17 0.53 -5.50 41.49
CA SER A 17 1.10 -5.63 40.13
C SER A 17 0.05 -6.04 39.08
N ALA A 18 -0.82 -6.99 39.41
CA ALA A 18 -1.90 -7.44 38.52
C ALA A 18 -2.97 -6.37 38.25
N ALA A 19 -3.25 -5.51 39.25
CA ALA A 19 -4.14 -4.35 39.08
C ALA A 19 -3.45 -3.15 38.37
N GLY A 20 -2.14 -3.24 38.11
CA GLY A 20 -1.32 -2.18 37.53
C GLY A 20 -1.09 -2.28 36.01
N ALA A 21 -1.48 -3.38 35.37
CA ALA A 21 -1.16 -3.63 33.96
C ALA A 21 -2.18 -3.05 32.96
N VAL A 22 -2.80 -1.91 33.26
CA VAL A 22 -3.46 -1.08 32.24
C VAL A 22 -3.25 0.40 32.61
N GLN A 23 -2.08 0.94 32.27
CA GLN A 23 -1.95 2.38 32.04
C GLN A 23 -1.46 2.63 30.62
N PRO A 24 -2.13 3.52 29.86
CA PRO A 24 -1.66 3.95 28.57
C PRO A 24 -0.65 5.06 28.80
N ASP A 25 0.66 4.78 28.76
CA ASP A 25 1.61 5.88 28.61
C ASP A 25 2.91 5.47 27.93
N ARG A 26 3.11 6.13 26.78
CA ARG A 26 4.37 6.69 26.25
C ARG A 26 5.39 5.75 25.62
N CYS A 27 5.23 5.64 24.30
CA CYS A 27 6.34 5.89 23.38
C CYS A 27 6.96 7.26 23.69
N GLU A 28 8.13 7.30 24.36
CA GLU A 28 8.95 8.51 24.42
C GLU A 28 10.39 8.15 24.05
N GLY A 29 10.61 8.12 22.72
CA GLY A 29 11.86 7.82 22.05
C GLY A 29 11.68 7.91 20.53
N ASP A 30 11.47 9.13 20.03
CA ASP A 30 11.47 9.52 18.61
C ASP A 30 10.42 8.88 17.67
N CYS A 31 9.14 8.88 18.06
CA CYS A 31 8.03 8.82 17.10
C CYS A 31 7.77 10.21 16.48
N LYS A 32 8.65 10.65 15.56
CA LYS A 32 8.33 11.72 14.60
C LYS A 32 7.99 11.09 13.26
N GLY A 33 6.74 10.65 13.08
CA GLY A 33 6.35 10.08 11.80
C GLY A 33 4.95 9.49 11.66
N ALA A 34 3.95 9.88 12.46
CA ALA A 34 2.56 9.51 12.19
C ALA A 34 1.66 10.75 12.23
N ARG A 35 1.77 11.59 11.20
CA ARG A 35 0.72 12.54 10.83
C ARG A 35 -0.12 11.90 9.74
N ALA A 36 -1.14 11.13 10.14
CA ALA A 36 -2.37 11.07 9.37
C ALA A 36 -3.08 12.42 9.55
N GLN A 37 -2.62 13.42 8.80
CA GLN A 37 -3.34 14.67 8.62
C GLN A 37 -3.18 15.06 7.17
N VAL A 38 -4.27 14.84 6.43
CA VAL A 38 -4.63 15.50 5.17
C VAL A 38 -3.89 16.84 5.06
N LEU A 39 -2.94 16.92 4.13
CA LEU A 39 -2.20 18.14 3.84
C LEU A 39 -3.14 19.15 3.18
N LEU A 40 -3.64 20.11 3.96
CA LEU A 40 -3.80 21.49 3.53
C LEU A 40 -3.35 22.46 4.65
N GLN A 41 -2.20 23.10 4.39
CA GLN A 41 -1.79 24.46 4.77
C GLN A 41 -1.28 24.81 6.19
N THR A 42 0.02 25.18 6.20
CA THR A 42 0.70 26.33 6.87
C THR A 42 0.70 26.51 8.40
N GLY A 43 1.90 26.71 8.99
CA GLY A 43 2.11 27.68 10.09
C GLY A 43 2.77 27.21 11.41
N SER A 44 4.08 27.43 11.54
CA SER A 44 4.84 27.93 12.71
C SER A 44 4.64 27.43 14.18
N VAL A 45 5.74 26.88 14.74
CA VAL A 45 6.47 27.21 16.00
C VAL A 45 5.73 27.36 17.36
N GLY A 46 6.20 26.61 18.38
CA GLY A 46 6.13 27.03 19.79
C GLY A 46 6.41 25.94 20.86
N ARG A 47 7.61 25.94 21.46
CA ARG A 47 8.04 25.15 22.65
C ARG A 47 7.41 25.68 23.94
N GLN A 48 7.15 24.79 24.92
CA GLN A 48 7.42 25.07 26.35
C GLN A 48 7.52 23.78 27.19
N ARG A 49 8.50 23.76 28.12
CA ARG A 49 8.78 22.73 29.13
C ARG A 49 8.05 23.06 30.43
N PHE A 50 7.61 22.05 31.18
CA PHE A 50 7.41 22.15 32.63
C PHE A 50 7.94 20.91 33.34
N ALA A 51 8.75 21.15 34.38
CA ALA A 51 9.23 20.16 35.34
C ALA A 51 8.34 20.20 36.58
N ALA A 52 8.15 19.05 37.25
CA ALA A 52 7.56 18.99 38.58
C ALA A 52 8.46 18.15 39.52
N HIS A 53 8.73 18.76 40.68
CA HIS A 53 9.44 18.23 41.84
C HIS A 53 8.42 17.63 42.83
N GLY A 54 8.75 16.51 43.46
CA GLY A 54 8.06 15.98 44.64
C GLY A 54 8.89 14.89 45.33
N SER A 55 9.17 15.05 46.61
CA SER A 55 9.84 14.12 47.53
C SER A 55 9.15 12.75 47.58
N GLY A 56 9.79 11.59 47.59
CA GLY A 56 11.14 11.26 48.03
C GLY A 56 11.06 10.29 49.21
N GLU A 57 10.67 9.04 48.94
CA GLU A 57 11.01 7.76 49.63
C GLU A 57 9.86 6.76 49.80
N GLU A 58 8.61 7.16 50.05
CA GLU A 58 7.48 6.20 50.18
C GLU A 58 6.82 5.82 48.82
N PHE A 59 6.99 6.68 47.81
CA PHE A 59 6.50 6.45 46.44
C PHE A 59 7.42 5.58 45.58
N LYS A 60 8.63 5.26 46.07
CA LYS A 60 9.62 4.51 45.27
C LYS A 60 9.29 3.02 45.17
N ASP A 61 8.69 2.42 46.19
CA ASP A 61 8.39 0.98 46.17
C ASP A 61 7.14 0.65 45.34
N VAL A 62 6.11 1.50 45.34
CA VAL A 62 4.91 1.32 44.49
C VAL A 62 5.24 1.59 43.02
N GLN A 63 6.07 2.60 42.74
CA GLN A 63 6.48 2.95 41.38
C GLN A 63 7.47 1.92 40.78
N ARG A 64 8.16 1.15 41.61
CA ARG A 64 9.05 0.05 41.19
C ARG A 64 8.25 -1.20 40.77
N VAL A 65 7.17 -1.52 41.48
CA VAL A 65 6.26 -2.64 41.17
C VAL A 65 5.47 -2.40 39.88
N ALA A 66 5.03 -1.16 39.62
CA ALA A 66 4.37 -0.81 38.36
C ALA A 66 5.28 -0.84 37.12
N SER A 67 6.59 -1.03 37.31
CA SER A 67 7.60 -1.13 36.24
C SER A 67 8.24 -2.51 36.13
N MET A 68 7.75 -3.50 36.89
CA MET A 68 8.29 -4.86 36.83
C MET A 68 7.85 -5.55 35.55
N SER A 69 8.76 -6.34 34.95
CA SER A 69 8.38 -7.18 33.81
C SER A 69 7.64 -8.43 34.31
N LEU A 70 6.77 -9.01 33.47
CA LEU A 70 6.06 -10.26 33.76
C LEU A 70 7.02 -11.41 34.12
N SER A 71 8.26 -11.37 33.63
CA SER A 71 9.30 -12.32 34.02
C SER A 71 9.77 -12.16 35.48
N GLU A 72 9.80 -10.93 35.99
CA GLU A 72 10.11 -10.67 37.41
C GLU A 72 8.95 -11.07 38.32
N GLU A 73 7.70 -10.85 37.88
CA GLU A 73 6.51 -11.37 38.56
C GLU A 73 6.52 -12.91 38.62
N SER A 74 6.90 -13.58 37.53
CA SER A 74 7.06 -15.03 37.50
C SER A 74 8.05 -15.55 38.54
N SER A 75 9.15 -14.83 38.80
CA SER A 75 10.14 -15.22 39.81
C SER A 75 9.59 -15.10 41.23
N LEU A 76 8.79 -14.06 41.51
CA LEU A 76 8.19 -13.87 42.83
C LEU A 76 7.18 -14.97 43.16
N VAL A 77 6.39 -15.40 42.17
CA VAL A 77 5.42 -16.49 42.36
C VAL A 77 6.14 -17.83 42.55
N GLU A 78 7.27 -18.04 41.85
CA GLU A 78 8.12 -19.23 42.05
C GLU A 78 8.73 -19.30 43.46
N ASP A 79 9.19 -18.17 44.00
CA ASP A 79 9.71 -18.08 45.36
C ASP A 79 8.63 -18.44 46.39
N LEU A 80 7.41 -17.93 46.20
CA LEU A 80 6.26 -18.26 47.05
C LEU A 80 5.93 -19.76 47.02
N VAL A 81 5.90 -20.36 45.84
CA VAL A 81 5.71 -21.80 45.66
C VAL A 81 6.78 -22.61 46.41
N THR A 82 8.04 -22.20 46.28
CA THR A 82 9.18 -22.87 46.91
C THR A 82 9.09 -22.78 48.43
N GLU A 83 8.63 -21.66 48.97
CA GLU A 83 8.41 -21.48 50.40
C GLU A 83 7.29 -22.41 50.91
N VAL A 84 6.16 -22.49 50.21
CA VAL A 84 5.05 -23.40 50.55
C VAL A 84 5.51 -24.87 50.54
N LEU A 85 6.31 -25.27 49.54
CA LEU A 85 6.91 -26.60 49.48
C LEU A 85 7.84 -26.88 50.67
N SER A 86 8.66 -25.90 51.07
CA SER A 86 9.65 -26.07 52.13
C SER A 86 9.02 -26.14 53.53
N THR A 87 7.92 -25.41 53.74
CA THR A 87 7.25 -25.29 55.04
C THR A 87 6.18 -26.36 55.24
N GLY A 88 5.63 -26.90 54.15
CA GLY A 88 4.52 -27.85 54.17
C GLY A 88 3.23 -27.28 54.77
N GLN A 89 3.16 -25.95 54.94
CA GLN A 89 1.94 -25.30 55.44
C GLN A 89 0.97 -25.06 54.28
N PRO A 90 -0.29 -25.51 54.39
CA PRO A 90 -1.31 -25.20 53.40
C PRO A 90 -1.63 -23.70 53.43
N LEU A 91 -2.12 -23.19 52.31
CA LEU A 91 -2.61 -21.81 52.22
C LEU A 91 -3.75 -21.57 53.22
N THR A 92 -3.84 -20.35 53.69
CA THR A 92 -5.02 -19.87 54.43
C THR A 92 -6.12 -19.49 53.44
N GLY A 93 -7.40 -19.54 53.85
CA GLY A 93 -8.51 -19.22 52.94
C GLY A 93 -8.44 -17.81 52.32
N VAL A 94 -7.81 -16.85 53.01
CA VAL A 94 -7.57 -15.50 52.44
C VAL A 94 -6.50 -15.53 51.34
N GLN A 95 -5.47 -16.38 51.48
CA GLN A 95 -4.44 -16.54 50.46
C GLN A 95 -4.97 -17.26 49.22
N GLU A 96 -5.84 -18.27 49.41
CA GLU A 96 -6.54 -18.94 48.31
C GLU A 96 -7.36 -17.95 47.49
N GLU A 97 -8.18 -17.10 48.14
CA GLU A 97 -9.01 -16.09 47.47
C GLU A 97 -8.19 -15.04 46.69
N ILE A 98 -6.98 -14.71 47.16
CA ILE A 98 -6.07 -13.79 46.44
C ILE A 98 -5.50 -14.48 45.20
N ILE A 99 -5.09 -15.74 45.31
CA ILE A 99 -4.52 -16.51 44.19
C ILE A 99 -5.57 -16.76 43.11
N GLU A 100 -6.81 -17.06 43.51
CA GLU A 100 -7.94 -17.22 42.58
C GLU A 100 -8.20 -15.94 41.78
N ARG A 101 -8.30 -14.78 42.46
CA ARG A 101 -8.48 -13.47 41.78
C ARG A 101 -7.31 -13.12 40.87
N LEU A 102 -6.09 -13.42 41.30
CA LEU A 102 -4.89 -13.16 40.49
C LEU A 102 -4.91 -14.01 39.21
N ASN A 103 -5.22 -15.30 39.34
CA ASN A 103 -5.35 -16.21 38.20
C ASN A 103 -6.48 -15.77 37.25
N GLU A 104 -7.61 -15.30 37.79
CA GLU A 104 -8.72 -14.75 37.01
C GLU A 104 -8.31 -13.51 36.21
N SER A 105 -7.59 -12.55 36.80
CA SER A 105 -7.10 -11.35 36.08
C SER A 105 -6.18 -11.71 34.92
N PHE A 106 -5.28 -12.70 35.08
CA PHE A 106 -4.45 -13.17 33.96
C PHE A 106 -5.29 -13.71 32.78
N VAL A 107 -6.35 -14.47 33.07
CA VAL A 107 -7.24 -15.06 32.05
C VAL A 107 -8.13 -14.01 31.39
N THR A 108 -8.67 -13.07 32.17
CA THR A 108 -9.72 -12.15 31.71
C THR A 108 -9.17 -10.82 31.19
N GLU A 109 -7.96 -10.42 31.59
CA GLU A 109 -7.38 -9.13 31.24
C GLU A 109 -6.05 -9.30 30.51
N THR A 110 -5.07 -10.01 31.09
CA THR A 110 -3.70 -10.06 30.54
C THR A 110 -3.64 -10.81 29.21
N LEU A 111 -4.20 -12.02 29.13
CA LEU A 111 -4.19 -12.82 27.89
C LEU A 111 -4.98 -12.14 26.75
N PRO A 112 -6.20 -11.63 26.96
CA PRO A 112 -6.90 -10.83 25.94
C PRO A 112 -6.16 -9.54 25.57
N GLY A 113 -5.49 -8.90 26.53
CA GLY A 113 -4.66 -7.73 26.30
C GLY A 113 -3.46 -8.01 25.39
N LEU A 114 -2.82 -9.18 25.53
CA LEU A 114 -1.75 -9.64 24.65
C LEU A 114 -2.27 -9.86 23.22
N GLN A 115 -3.41 -10.55 23.08
CA GLN A 115 -4.05 -10.76 21.77
C GLN A 115 -4.41 -9.43 21.11
N LYS A 116 -5.01 -8.49 21.85
CA LYS A 116 -5.35 -7.17 21.31
C LYS A 116 -4.14 -6.39 20.81
N ARG A 117 -2.99 -6.50 21.49
CA ARG A 117 -1.73 -5.90 21.01
C ARG A 117 -1.24 -6.55 19.71
N HIS A 118 -1.36 -7.88 19.59
CA HIS A 118 -1.09 -8.58 18.34
C HIS A 118 -2.00 -8.07 17.21
N ASP A 119 -3.31 -8.05 17.44
CA ASP A 119 -4.29 -7.65 16.42
C ASP A 119 -4.07 -6.20 15.96
N SER A 120 -3.65 -5.32 16.88
CA SER A 120 -3.33 -3.92 16.56
C SER A 120 -2.11 -3.80 15.63
N ASP A 121 -1.05 -4.58 15.86
CA ASP A 121 0.12 -4.61 14.97
C ASP A 121 -0.27 -5.16 13.59
N GLN A 122 -1.07 -6.24 13.56
CA GLN A 122 -1.55 -6.86 12.33
C GLN A 122 -2.44 -5.92 11.51
N GLU A 123 -3.34 -5.19 12.16
CA GLU A 123 -4.20 -4.21 11.50
C GLU A 123 -3.36 -3.10 10.85
N LEU A 124 -2.36 -2.57 11.55
CA LEU A 124 -1.48 -1.53 11.02
C LEU A 124 -0.67 -2.04 9.81
N LEU A 125 -0.15 -3.27 9.87
CA LEU A 125 0.52 -3.90 8.73
C LEU A 125 -0.42 -4.09 7.54
N ASN A 126 -1.65 -4.53 7.78
CA ASN A 126 -2.67 -4.71 6.74
C ASN A 126 -3.03 -3.37 6.07
N VAL A 127 -3.11 -2.26 6.83
CA VAL A 127 -3.34 -0.92 6.28
C VAL A 127 -2.22 -0.49 5.33
N HIS A 128 -0.96 -0.73 5.72
CA HIS A 128 0.18 -0.42 4.85
C HIS A 128 0.23 -1.34 3.63
N ALA A 129 -0.05 -2.64 3.80
CA ALA A 129 -0.14 -3.59 2.70
C ALA A 129 -1.21 -3.18 1.67
N ALA A 130 -2.41 -2.79 2.14
CA ALA A 130 -3.49 -2.31 1.29
C ALA A 130 -3.13 -0.98 0.57
N SER A 131 -2.24 -0.17 1.13
CA SER A 131 -1.81 1.09 0.51
C SER A 131 -0.99 0.87 -0.77
N PHE A 132 -0.37 -0.30 -0.95
CA PHE A 132 0.32 -0.63 -2.20
C PHE A 132 -0.64 -0.72 -3.39
N ALA A 133 -1.86 -1.22 -3.18
CA ALA A 133 -2.89 -1.29 -4.21
C ALA A 133 -3.31 0.10 -4.69
N HIS A 134 -3.23 1.13 -3.82
CA HIS A 134 -3.48 2.51 -4.22
C HIS A 134 -2.45 3.02 -5.25
N CYS A 135 -1.17 2.68 -5.06
CA CYS A 135 -0.13 3.00 -6.04
C CYS A 135 -0.40 2.34 -7.40
N ASP A 136 -0.96 1.12 -7.40
CA ASP A 136 -1.25 0.40 -8.64
C ASP A 136 -2.49 0.98 -9.36
N VAL A 137 -3.50 1.46 -8.61
CA VAL A 137 -4.64 2.22 -9.17
C VAL A 137 -4.19 3.55 -9.78
N ASP A 138 -3.30 4.27 -9.10
CA ASP A 138 -2.71 5.50 -9.62
C ASP A 138 -1.89 5.24 -10.88
N LEU A 139 -1.14 4.14 -10.94
CA LEU A 139 -0.40 3.72 -12.13
C LEU A 139 -1.34 3.46 -13.31
N GLU A 140 -2.43 2.74 -13.11
CA GLU A 140 -3.42 2.47 -14.16
C GLU A 140 -4.03 3.77 -14.69
N THR A 141 -4.46 4.66 -13.79
CA THR A 141 -5.02 5.96 -14.15
C THR A 141 -4.03 6.81 -14.96
N ASN A 142 -2.77 6.87 -14.51
CA ASN A 142 -1.72 7.61 -15.21
C ASN A 142 -1.36 6.96 -16.56
N SER A 143 -1.41 5.64 -16.65
CA SER A 143 -1.15 4.89 -17.89
C SER A 143 -2.24 5.17 -18.94
N GLN A 144 -3.50 5.27 -18.52
CA GLN A 144 -4.60 5.66 -19.41
C GLN A 144 -4.40 7.08 -19.95
N LYS A 145 -4.02 8.04 -19.10
CA LYS A 145 -3.69 9.41 -19.52
C LYS A 145 -2.54 9.42 -20.54
N VAL A 146 -1.47 8.68 -20.28
CA VAL A 146 -0.33 8.52 -21.20
C VAL A 146 -0.77 7.92 -22.53
N SER A 147 -1.64 6.91 -22.51
CA SER A 147 -2.17 6.26 -23.73
C SER A 147 -2.97 7.22 -24.60
N THR A 148 -3.82 8.05 -24.00
CA THR A 148 -4.57 9.09 -24.71
C THR A 148 -3.64 10.09 -25.37
N LEU A 149 -2.67 10.62 -24.62
CA LEU A 149 -1.69 11.58 -25.16
C LEU A 149 -0.82 10.98 -26.27
N ASN A 150 -0.46 9.70 -26.17
CA ASN A 150 0.25 9.00 -27.22
C ASN A 150 -0.58 8.91 -28.51
N SER A 151 -1.88 8.62 -28.37
CA SER A 151 -2.78 8.53 -29.51
C SER A 151 -2.94 9.89 -30.19
N ASP A 152 -3.11 10.95 -29.40
CA ASP A 152 -3.20 12.32 -29.91
C ASP A 152 -1.93 12.72 -30.65
N GLN A 153 -0.75 12.51 -30.06
CA GLN A 153 0.52 12.89 -30.70
C GLN A 153 0.72 12.11 -32.01
N SER A 154 0.46 10.80 -32.02
CA SER A 154 0.63 9.97 -33.22
C SER A 154 -0.33 10.33 -34.35
N SER A 155 -1.54 10.83 -34.01
CA SER A 155 -2.46 11.37 -35.00
C SER A 155 -1.90 12.62 -35.67
N ILE A 156 -1.31 13.55 -34.90
CA ILE A 156 -0.70 14.77 -35.44
C ILE A 156 0.59 14.45 -36.22
N GLU A 157 1.40 13.49 -35.74
CA GLU A 157 2.58 12.98 -36.46
C GLU A 157 2.22 12.50 -37.87
N SER A 158 1.12 11.74 -37.98
CA SER A 158 0.61 11.24 -39.25
C SER A 158 0.14 12.39 -40.15
N ALA A 159 -0.60 13.35 -39.60
CA ALA A 159 -1.07 14.53 -40.33
C ALA A 159 0.09 15.41 -40.83
N HIS A 160 1.12 15.61 -40.01
CA HIS A 160 2.32 16.37 -40.38
C HIS A 160 3.07 15.67 -41.52
N THR A 161 3.24 14.34 -41.42
CA THR A 161 3.88 13.53 -42.46
C THR A 161 3.14 13.63 -43.80
N GLU A 162 1.81 13.55 -43.77
CA GLU A 162 0.98 13.71 -44.96
C GLU A 162 1.08 15.14 -45.53
N CYS A 163 1.12 16.16 -44.66
CA CYS A 163 1.28 17.54 -45.09
C CYS A 163 2.58 17.75 -45.86
N LEU A 164 3.71 17.24 -45.32
CA LEU A 164 5.02 17.34 -45.97
C LEU A 164 5.07 16.60 -47.31
N ALA A 165 4.37 15.46 -47.44
CA ALA A 165 4.26 14.75 -48.71
C ALA A 165 3.50 15.57 -49.77
N GLN A 166 2.43 16.26 -49.36
CA GLN A 166 1.67 17.16 -50.24
C GLN A 166 2.50 18.39 -50.63
N GLU A 167 3.23 19.00 -49.69
CA GLU A 167 4.16 20.09 -49.96
C GLU A 167 5.21 19.70 -51.00
N GLY A 168 5.86 18.54 -50.83
CA GLY A 168 6.85 18.04 -51.78
C GLY A 168 6.27 17.78 -53.19
N SER A 169 4.99 17.42 -53.27
CA SER A 169 4.28 17.26 -54.55
C SER A 169 4.02 18.60 -55.25
N LEU A 170 3.68 19.64 -54.48
CA LEU A 170 3.51 21.00 -55.00
C LEU A 170 4.85 21.59 -55.46
N GLN A 171 5.92 21.45 -54.67
CA GLN A 171 7.28 21.87 -55.05
C GLN A 171 7.76 21.18 -56.33
N SER A 172 7.41 19.91 -56.52
CA SER A 172 7.69 19.18 -57.76
C SER A 172 6.92 19.75 -58.96
N SER A 173 5.66 20.15 -58.76
CA SER A 173 4.84 20.77 -59.80
C SER A 173 5.34 22.17 -60.16
N GLU A 174 5.70 22.99 -59.16
CA GLU A 174 6.34 24.30 -59.35
C GLU A 174 7.60 24.18 -60.21
N LYS A 175 8.47 23.21 -59.90
CA LYS A 175 9.68 22.95 -60.68
C LYS A 175 9.36 22.59 -62.13
N LEU A 176 8.39 21.71 -62.36
CA LEU A 176 7.99 21.30 -63.71
C LEU A 176 7.42 22.47 -64.51
N MET A 177 6.62 23.35 -63.90
CA MET A 177 6.08 24.55 -64.54
C MET A 177 7.18 25.52 -64.98
N HIS A 178 8.20 25.70 -64.13
CA HIS A 178 9.39 26.49 -64.49
C HIS A 178 10.19 25.88 -65.64
N GLU A 179 10.36 24.56 -65.65
CA GLU A 179 11.00 23.83 -66.74
C GLU A 179 10.21 23.94 -68.04
N GLU A 180 8.87 23.87 -67.98
CA GLU A 180 7.97 24.03 -69.10
C GLU A 180 8.04 25.44 -69.70
N LEU A 181 7.98 26.51 -68.88
CA LEU A 181 8.16 27.88 -69.35
C LEU A 181 9.54 28.05 -70.02
N THR A 182 10.59 27.48 -69.42
CA THR A 182 11.94 27.52 -70.00
C THR A 182 12.00 26.80 -71.34
N ALA A 183 11.36 25.64 -71.47
CA ALA A 183 11.30 24.86 -72.71
C ALA A 183 10.48 25.60 -73.78
N TYR A 184 9.33 26.16 -73.40
CA TYR A 184 8.50 27.00 -74.26
C TYR A 184 9.31 28.15 -74.84
N LEU A 185 9.99 28.94 -74.00
CA LEU A 185 10.81 30.06 -74.42
C LEU A 185 11.94 29.66 -75.39
N LYS A 186 12.55 28.49 -75.20
CA LYS A 186 13.57 27.93 -76.11
C LYS A 186 13.00 27.48 -77.46
N SER A 187 11.72 27.08 -77.50
CA SER A 187 11.08 26.54 -78.70
C SER A 187 10.60 27.61 -79.70
N ILE A 188 10.53 28.87 -79.26
CA ILE A 188 9.99 29.97 -80.05
C ILE A 188 10.85 30.23 -81.30
N GLN A 189 10.20 30.26 -82.47
CA GLN A 189 10.79 30.67 -83.75
C GLN A 189 10.02 31.86 -84.33
N SER A 190 10.73 32.96 -84.62
CA SER A 190 10.11 34.17 -85.21
C SER A 190 9.74 33.94 -86.69
N PRO A 191 8.55 34.37 -87.16
CA PRO A 191 8.07 34.14 -88.53
C PRO A 191 8.95 34.75 -89.63
N SER A 192 9.65 35.86 -89.35
CA SER A 192 10.67 36.42 -90.24
C SER A 192 11.52 37.45 -89.50
N SER A 193 12.82 37.20 -89.36
CA SER A 193 13.78 38.12 -88.71
C SER A 193 14.30 39.21 -89.65
N MET A 194 14.00 39.11 -90.95
CA MET A 194 14.50 40.03 -91.97
C MET A 194 13.40 40.99 -92.39
N MET A 195 13.49 42.23 -91.90
CA MET A 195 12.68 43.34 -92.40
C MET A 195 12.91 43.50 -93.92
N PRO A 196 11.86 43.70 -94.75
CA PRO A 196 12.02 43.89 -96.18
C PRO A 196 13.02 45.00 -96.53
N GLU A 197 13.84 44.80 -97.57
CA GLU A 197 14.88 45.75 -97.99
C GLU A 197 14.28 47.12 -98.33
N GLN A 198 13.13 47.12 -99.00
CA GLN A 198 12.42 48.34 -99.34
C GLN A 198 11.59 48.83 -98.15
N ARG A 199 12.09 49.87 -97.49
CA ARG A 199 11.41 50.56 -96.37
C ARG A 199 10.40 51.58 -96.90
N ALA A 200 9.38 51.08 -97.59
CA ALA A 200 8.29 51.89 -98.13
C ALA A 200 6.96 51.15 -97.95
N PRO A 201 5.82 51.84 -98.10
CA PRO A 201 4.49 51.22 -98.08
C PRO A 201 4.36 50.24 -99.25
N THR A 202 4.64 48.96 -98.98
CA THR A 202 4.65 47.87 -99.95
C THR A 202 3.90 46.69 -99.34
N PRO A 203 3.23 45.85 -100.16
CA PRO A 203 2.55 44.66 -99.65
C PRO A 203 3.45 43.75 -98.80
N ALA A 204 4.74 43.63 -99.16
CA ALA A 204 5.71 42.85 -98.39
C ALA A 204 5.98 43.44 -96.98
N MET A 205 5.94 44.77 -96.83
CA MET A 205 6.06 45.41 -95.51
C MET A 205 4.77 45.25 -94.70
N ASP A 206 3.60 45.35 -95.34
CA ASP A 206 2.30 45.14 -94.68
C ASP A 206 2.18 43.70 -94.16
N ASP A 207 2.57 42.71 -94.97
CA ASP A 207 2.61 41.30 -94.60
C ASP A 207 3.61 41.03 -93.46
N PHE A 208 4.80 41.64 -93.50
CA PHE A 208 5.81 41.52 -92.44
C PHE A 208 5.28 42.04 -91.10
N VAL A 209 4.65 43.22 -91.10
CA VAL A 209 4.09 43.82 -89.87
C VAL A 209 2.93 43.00 -89.34
N ALA A 210 2.02 42.54 -90.20
CA ALA A 210 0.86 41.74 -89.80
C ALA A 210 1.28 40.40 -89.16
N GLN A 211 2.20 39.67 -89.79
CA GLN A 211 2.68 38.36 -89.30
C GLN A 211 3.43 38.49 -87.97
N ASN A 212 4.29 39.50 -87.82
CA ASN A 212 4.99 39.73 -86.55
C ASN A 212 4.02 40.15 -85.43
N LEU A 213 3.05 41.02 -85.73
CA LEU A 213 2.04 41.43 -84.76
C LEU A 213 1.22 40.23 -84.25
N GLU A 214 0.78 39.34 -85.14
CA GLU A 214 0.03 38.14 -84.78
C GLU A 214 0.87 37.17 -83.94
N PHE A 215 2.12 36.93 -84.35
CA PHE A 215 3.06 36.09 -83.61
C PHE A 215 3.30 36.60 -82.18
N PHE A 216 3.61 37.90 -82.00
CA PHE A 216 3.87 38.46 -80.68
C PHE A 216 2.62 38.48 -79.79
N ARG A 217 1.41 38.62 -80.37
CA ARG A 217 0.15 38.47 -79.61
C ARG A 217 -0.02 37.05 -79.08
N SER A 218 0.17 36.04 -79.93
CA SER A 218 0.06 34.64 -79.52
C SER A 218 1.11 34.28 -78.48
N LEU A 219 2.36 34.72 -78.68
CA LEU A 219 3.45 34.51 -77.74
C LEU A 219 3.14 35.15 -76.38
N SER A 220 2.71 36.42 -76.35
CA SER A 220 2.32 37.10 -75.11
C SER A 220 1.27 36.29 -74.36
N SER A 221 0.21 35.85 -75.05
CA SER A 221 -0.87 35.10 -74.41
C SER A 221 -0.39 33.79 -73.76
N SER A 222 0.45 33.01 -74.42
CA SER A 222 0.98 31.76 -73.85
C SER A 222 1.98 32.01 -72.72
N TYR A 223 2.85 33.02 -72.88
CA TYR A 223 3.81 33.41 -71.86
C TYR A 223 3.10 33.89 -70.58
N ASP A 224 2.10 34.77 -70.72
CA ASP A 224 1.33 35.30 -69.60
C ASP A 224 0.57 34.17 -68.88
N SER A 225 0.00 33.23 -69.64
CA SER A 225 -0.69 32.06 -69.07
C SER A 225 0.25 31.14 -68.26
N LEU A 226 1.44 30.83 -68.76
CA LEU A 226 2.42 30.01 -68.03
C LEU A 226 2.94 30.74 -66.79
N LYS A 227 3.17 32.05 -66.89
CA LYS A 227 3.55 32.88 -65.75
C LYS A 227 2.48 32.92 -64.66
N GLU A 228 1.20 33.02 -65.05
CA GLU A 228 0.08 33.00 -64.11
C GLU A 228 -0.01 31.64 -63.39
N GLN A 229 0.17 30.54 -64.12
CA GLN A 229 0.23 29.19 -63.53
C GLN A 229 1.38 29.03 -62.54
N ILE A 230 2.59 29.51 -62.90
CA ILE A 230 3.74 29.53 -61.98
C ILE A 230 3.43 30.33 -60.72
N SER A 231 2.93 31.56 -60.87
CA SER A 231 2.58 32.41 -59.72
C SER A 231 1.51 31.77 -58.83
N THR A 232 0.59 30.98 -59.41
CA THR A 232 -0.44 30.27 -58.66
C THR A 232 0.17 29.15 -57.83
N VAL A 233 1.00 28.28 -58.43
CA VAL A 233 1.62 27.17 -57.70
C VAL A 233 2.66 27.65 -56.68
N GLU A 234 3.39 28.75 -56.95
CA GLU A 234 4.28 29.39 -55.96
C GLU A 234 3.50 29.82 -54.71
N ALA A 235 2.32 30.44 -54.89
CA ALA A 235 1.46 30.82 -53.77
C ALA A 235 0.89 29.60 -53.03
N GLU A 236 0.55 28.51 -53.74
CA GLU A 236 0.12 27.26 -53.14
C GLU A 236 1.23 26.59 -52.33
N VAL A 237 2.48 26.58 -52.82
CA VAL A 237 3.65 26.08 -52.10
C VAL A 237 3.85 26.89 -50.83
N GLU A 238 3.87 28.23 -50.91
CA GLU A 238 4.04 29.10 -49.73
C GLU A 238 2.96 28.84 -48.67
N ALA A 239 1.69 28.78 -49.09
CA ALA A 239 0.57 28.48 -48.20
C ALA A 239 0.70 27.08 -47.56
N LYS A 240 1.15 26.08 -48.34
CA LYS A 240 1.32 24.71 -47.84
C LYS A 240 2.50 24.59 -46.87
N THR A 241 3.64 25.23 -47.16
CA THR A 241 4.79 25.30 -46.25
C THR A 241 4.40 25.94 -44.91
N ALA A 242 3.62 27.03 -44.93
CA ALA A 242 3.13 27.66 -43.71
C ALA A 242 2.21 26.73 -42.91
N ASN A 243 1.27 26.04 -43.59
CA ASN A 243 0.38 25.08 -42.95
C ASN A 243 1.14 23.89 -42.34
N CYS A 244 2.10 23.30 -43.06
CA CYS A 244 2.87 22.17 -42.52
C CYS A 244 3.76 22.60 -41.35
N SER A 245 4.28 23.83 -41.37
CA SER A 245 5.02 24.39 -40.24
C SER A 245 4.15 24.52 -38.98
N GLU A 246 2.89 24.95 -39.12
CA GLU A 246 1.94 25.03 -38.00
C GLU A 246 1.60 23.65 -37.42
N VAL A 247 1.32 22.66 -38.28
CA VAL A 247 1.07 21.28 -37.85
C VAL A 247 2.32 20.66 -37.18
N GLY A 248 3.52 21.00 -37.67
CA GLY A 248 4.78 20.59 -37.05
C GLY A 248 4.97 21.13 -35.64
N LEU A 249 4.61 22.40 -35.40
CA LEU A 249 4.63 22.99 -34.05
C LEU A 249 3.62 22.32 -33.11
N GLU A 250 2.43 21.99 -33.61
CA GLU A 250 1.43 21.25 -32.82
C GLU A 250 1.94 19.85 -32.47
N PHE A 251 2.58 19.15 -33.41
CA PHE A 251 3.22 17.86 -33.15
C PHE A 251 4.25 17.98 -32.02
N ASP A 252 5.17 18.95 -32.11
CA ASP A 252 6.22 19.16 -31.11
C ASP A 252 5.62 19.40 -29.71
N GLU A 253 4.55 20.20 -29.62
CA GLU A 253 3.83 20.45 -28.38
C GLU A 253 3.24 19.15 -27.80
N LYS A 254 2.45 18.42 -28.60
CA LYS A 254 1.80 17.18 -28.15
C LYS A 254 2.81 16.10 -27.77
N PHE A 255 3.88 15.97 -28.54
CA PHE A 255 4.97 15.04 -28.25
C PHE A 255 5.65 15.36 -26.91
N CYS A 256 5.95 16.64 -26.66
CA CYS A 256 6.55 17.07 -25.40
C CYS A 256 5.62 16.83 -24.20
N LEU A 257 4.31 17.09 -24.36
CA LEU A 257 3.31 16.82 -23.33
C LEU A 257 3.23 15.32 -23.01
N TRP A 258 3.10 14.46 -24.04
CA TRP A 258 3.06 13.01 -23.86
C TRP A 258 4.31 12.51 -23.11
N LYS A 259 5.50 12.92 -23.57
CA LYS A 259 6.77 12.49 -22.97
C LYS A 259 6.91 12.94 -21.51
N THR A 260 6.47 14.16 -21.20
CA THR A 260 6.48 14.67 -19.82
C THR A 260 5.56 13.85 -18.92
N GLU A 261 4.37 13.50 -19.40
CA GLU A 261 3.41 12.71 -18.64
C GLU A 261 3.85 11.27 -18.43
N VAL A 262 4.59 10.67 -19.38
CA VAL A 262 5.26 9.37 -19.18
C VAL A 262 6.22 9.41 -18.00
N GLU A 263 7.07 10.45 -17.91
CA GLU A 263 8.04 10.57 -16.82
C GLU A 263 7.36 10.89 -15.47
N ASN A 264 6.32 11.72 -15.49
CA ASN A 264 5.50 11.99 -14.30
C ASN A 264 4.83 10.71 -13.78
N ALA A 265 4.22 9.91 -14.66
CA ALA A 265 3.58 8.65 -14.29
C ALA A 265 4.57 7.68 -13.61
N LYS A 266 5.77 7.52 -14.19
CA LYS A 266 6.84 6.68 -13.61
C LYS A 266 7.30 7.21 -12.25
N SER A 267 7.58 8.51 -12.16
CA SER A 267 8.05 9.15 -10.94
C SER A 267 7.02 9.04 -9.81
N ASN A 268 5.75 9.32 -10.10
CA ASN A 268 4.66 9.22 -9.13
C ASN A 268 4.50 7.79 -8.60
N TYR A 269 4.53 6.79 -9.50
CA TYR A 269 4.46 5.39 -9.09
C TYR A 269 5.64 4.98 -8.19
N LEU A 270 6.87 5.32 -8.61
CA LEU A 270 8.08 4.98 -7.85
C LEU A 270 8.07 5.64 -6.48
N ASN A 271 7.70 6.93 -6.39
CA ASN A 271 7.61 7.65 -5.14
C ASN A 271 6.55 7.02 -4.22
N CYS A 272 5.36 6.74 -4.73
CA CYS A 272 4.29 6.08 -3.97
C CYS A 272 4.76 4.73 -3.41
N ARG A 273 5.28 3.83 -4.25
CA ARG A 273 5.75 2.50 -3.82
C ARG A 273 6.92 2.61 -2.83
N THR A 274 7.80 3.60 -2.99
CA THR A 274 8.95 3.82 -2.09
C THR A 274 8.50 4.30 -0.72
N GLU A 275 7.59 5.27 -0.66
CA GLU A 275 7.05 5.81 0.59
C GLU A 275 6.25 4.74 1.35
N VAL A 276 5.30 4.09 0.67
CA VAL A 276 4.49 3.01 1.26
C VAL A 276 5.37 1.86 1.72
N GLY A 277 6.34 1.43 0.90
CA GLY A 277 7.24 0.33 1.26
C GLY A 277 8.18 0.68 2.41
N THR A 278 8.57 1.95 2.57
CA THR A 278 9.37 2.38 3.72
C THR A 278 8.55 2.29 5.00
N LEU A 279 7.33 2.82 4.99
CA LEU A 279 6.41 2.72 6.12
C LEU A 279 6.10 1.27 6.49
N TYR A 280 5.81 0.41 5.51
CA TYR A 280 5.55 -1.01 5.74
C TYR A 280 6.73 -1.70 6.43
N ARG A 281 7.97 -1.51 5.95
CA ARG A 281 9.17 -2.13 6.55
C ARG A 281 9.46 -1.62 7.95
N GLU A 282 9.28 -0.33 8.20
CA GLU A 282 9.45 0.25 9.54
C GLU A 282 8.42 -0.31 10.52
N THR A 283 7.14 -0.37 10.11
CA THR A 283 6.07 -0.99 10.89
C THR A 283 6.33 -2.48 11.12
N LEU A 284 6.78 -3.22 10.10
CA LEU A 284 7.09 -4.65 10.22
C LEU A 284 8.22 -4.90 11.21
N LYS A 285 9.28 -4.10 11.16
CA LYS A 285 10.37 -4.19 12.14
C LYS A 285 9.87 -3.95 13.57
N ALA A 286 8.98 -2.97 13.77
CA ALA A 286 8.38 -2.70 15.07
C ALA A 286 7.48 -3.86 15.52
N ALA A 287 6.61 -4.36 14.64
CA ALA A 287 5.73 -5.50 14.91
C ALA A 287 6.51 -6.77 15.25
N HIS A 288 7.63 -7.04 14.56
CA HIS A 288 8.51 -8.17 14.88
C HIS A 288 9.10 -8.05 16.30
N SER A 289 9.61 -6.86 16.65
CA SER A 289 10.11 -6.61 18.02
C SER A 289 9.01 -6.74 19.07
N ASN A 290 7.80 -6.26 18.77
CA ASN A 290 6.65 -6.39 19.66
C ASN A 290 6.21 -7.86 19.81
N ALA A 291 6.29 -8.66 18.73
CA ALA A 291 5.96 -10.09 18.75
C ALA A 291 6.92 -10.88 19.64
N GLU A 292 8.22 -10.59 19.63
CA GLU A 292 9.18 -11.17 20.56
C GLU A 292 8.80 -10.87 22.02
N GLY A 293 8.44 -9.62 22.32
CA GLY A 293 7.95 -9.21 23.64
C GLY A 293 6.67 -9.94 24.07
N ARG A 294 5.66 -10.00 23.18
CA ARG A 294 4.41 -10.73 23.47
C ARG A 294 4.62 -12.22 23.71
N ARG A 295 5.56 -12.86 23.00
CA ARG A 295 5.90 -14.27 23.23
C ARG A 295 6.52 -14.47 24.60
N ALA A 296 7.41 -13.58 25.03
CA ALA A 296 7.99 -13.60 26.36
C ALA A 296 6.94 -13.36 27.46
N ASP A 297 6.06 -12.37 27.27
CA ASP A 297 4.94 -12.08 28.17
C ASP A 297 4.01 -13.30 28.31
N LEU A 298 3.63 -13.93 27.20
CA LEU A 298 2.76 -15.11 27.19
C LEU A 298 3.40 -16.29 27.94
N ALA A 299 4.68 -16.56 27.69
CA ALA A 299 5.41 -17.62 28.38
C ALA A 299 5.45 -17.36 29.90
N ALA A 300 5.68 -16.12 30.32
CA ALA A 300 5.66 -15.74 31.73
C ALA A 300 4.26 -15.88 32.36
N VAL A 301 3.22 -15.40 31.69
CA VAL A 301 1.82 -15.52 32.17
C VAL A 301 1.41 -16.98 32.35
N LEU A 302 1.70 -17.84 31.38
CA LEU A 302 1.34 -19.26 31.45
C LEU A 302 2.13 -19.99 32.55
N LYS A 303 3.40 -19.64 32.75
CA LYS A 303 4.21 -20.15 33.86
C LYS A 303 3.66 -19.72 35.22
N VAL A 304 3.29 -18.44 35.36
CA VAL A 304 2.61 -17.93 36.57
C VAL A 304 1.30 -18.66 36.81
N GLN A 305 0.44 -18.83 35.79
CA GLN A 305 -0.81 -19.58 35.93
C GLN A 305 -0.56 -21.03 36.39
N CYS A 306 0.51 -21.67 35.92
CA CYS A 306 0.88 -23.02 36.39
C CYS A 306 1.19 -23.02 37.89
N TYR A 307 1.96 -22.05 38.37
CA TYR A 307 2.28 -21.89 39.79
C TYR A 307 1.04 -21.60 40.64
N LEU A 308 0.16 -20.71 40.19
CA LEU A 308 -1.06 -20.36 40.90
C LEU A 308 -2.00 -21.59 41.02
N ARG A 309 -2.18 -22.36 39.95
CA ARG A 309 -2.97 -23.60 39.99
C ARG A 309 -2.35 -24.64 40.92
N MET A 310 -1.04 -24.82 40.87
CA MET A 310 -0.36 -25.74 41.79
C MET A 310 -0.56 -25.35 43.26
N LEU A 311 -0.55 -24.06 43.58
CA LEU A 311 -0.80 -23.55 44.92
C LEU A 311 -2.24 -23.86 45.40
N LEU A 312 -3.23 -23.87 44.50
CA LEU A 312 -4.62 -24.21 44.81
C LEU A 312 -4.89 -25.73 44.86
N ASP A 313 -4.29 -26.51 43.94
CA ASP A 313 -4.57 -27.94 43.76
C ASP A 313 -3.59 -28.87 44.50
N GLY A 314 -2.71 -28.30 45.33
CA GLY A 314 -1.70 -29.00 46.11
C GLY A 314 -0.33 -29.04 45.44
N THR A 315 0.67 -28.60 46.20
CA THR A 315 2.05 -28.37 45.78
C THR A 315 2.93 -29.62 45.92
N THR A 316 3.63 -30.02 44.85
CA THR A 316 4.61 -31.11 44.87
C THR A 316 5.88 -30.72 44.10
N GLN A 317 7.01 -31.36 44.39
CA GLN A 317 8.25 -31.13 43.65
C GLN A 317 8.12 -31.55 42.17
N GLU A 318 7.34 -32.59 41.91
CA GLU A 318 7.03 -33.05 40.56
C GLU A 318 6.27 -31.99 39.75
N LYS A 319 5.21 -31.41 40.32
CA LYS A 319 4.44 -30.33 39.66
C LYS A 319 5.26 -29.06 39.47
N LEU A 320 6.12 -28.68 40.43
CA LEU A 320 7.01 -27.53 40.27
C LEU A 320 7.97 -27.72 39.09
N LYS A 321 8.54 -28.93 38.96
CA LYS A 321 9.38 -29.27 37.82
C LYS A 321 8.59 -29.19 36.51
N GLU A 322 7.37 -29.71 36.47
CA GLU A 322 6.50 -29.63 35.30
C GLU A 322 6.22 -28.19 34.86
N CYS A 323 5.89 -27.30 35.81
CA CYS A 323 5.69 -25.87 35.50
C CYS A 323 6.96 -25.17 35.02
N ASN A 324 8.14 -25.62 35.45
CA ASN A 324 9.42 -25.07 35.03
C ASN A 324 9.87 -25.56 33.64
N ASP A 325 9.55 -26.81 33.31
CA ASP A 325 9.95 -27.46 32.07
C ASP A 325 8.92 -27.27 30.94
N ALA A 326 7.74 -26.69 31.23
CA ALA A 326 6.69 -26.48 30.23
C ALA A 326 7.12 -25.47 29.15
N GLU A 327 7.16 -25.93 27.89
CA GLU A 327 7.27 -25.03 26.74
C GLU A 327 5.90 -24.49 26.34
N HIS A 328 5.78 -23.17 26.33
CA HIS A 328 4.56 -22.47 25.92
C HIS A 328 4.74 -21.93 24.50
N THR A 329 4.10 -22.59 23.53
CA THR A 329 4.10 -22.17 22.12
C THR A 329 2.72 -21.63 21.73
N THR A 330 2.68 -20.67 20.81
CA THR A 330 1.45 -20.32 20.08
C THR A 330 1.42 -21.16 18.82
N GLU A 331 0.28 -21.76 18.51
CA GLU A 331 0.09 -22.26 17.14
C GLU A 331 -0.18 -21.06 16.24
N CYS A 332 0.40 -21.08 15.05
CA CYS A 332 0.16 -20.07 14.05
C CYS A 332 0.03 -20.77 12.70
N ALA A 333 -0.94 -20.33 11.91
CA ALA A 333 -1.15 -20.79 10.55
C ALA A 333 -0.78 -19.68 9.55
N ASP A 334 0.02 -20.03 8.55
CA ASP A 334 0.32 -19.12 7.45
C ASP A 334 -0.96 -18.80 6.65
N THR A 335 -1.08 -17.55 6.21
CA THR A 335 -2.24 -17.04 5.46
C THR A 335 -1.88 -16.56 4.05
N ASP A 336 -0.72 -16.99 3.54
CA ASP A 336 -0.25 -16.70 2.19
C ASP A 336 -1.21 -17.21 1.10
N ASN A 337 -1.95 -18.30 1.34
CA ASN A 337 -2.95 -18.83 0.40
C ASN A 337 -2.39 -19.04 -1.03
N GLY A 338 -1.12 -19.43 -1.13
CA GLY A 338 -0.40 -19.62 -2.39
C GLY A 338 0.18 -18.34 -3.01
N ALA A 339 0.08 -17.20 -2.31
CA ALA A 339 0.90 -16.03 -2.63
C ALA A 339 2.38 -16.34 -2.37
N ALA A 340 3.24 -15.82 -3.22
CA ALA A 340 4.68 -15.95 -3.10
C ALA A 340 5.36 -14.65 -3.50
N ASP A 341 6.60 -14.49 -3.07
CA ASP A 341 7.43 -13.37 -3.43
C ASP A 341 7.80 -13.37 -4.94
N PRO A 342 8.51 -12.35 -5.48
CA PRO A 342 8.88 -12.29 -6.89
C PRO A 342 9.75 -13.44 -7.41
N TRP A 343 10.33 -14.25 -6.52
CA TRP A 343 11.14 -15.43 -6.83
C TRP A 343 10.37 -16.74 -6.68
N GLY A 344 9.11 -16.67 -6.23
CA GLY A 344 8.24 -17.83 -6.02
C GLY A 344 8.42 -18.47 -4.63
N ASP A 345 9.03 -17.75 -3.69
CA ASP A 345 9.20 -18.20 -2.31
C ASP A 345 7.97 -17.79 -1.45
N ASP A 346 7.33 -18.78 -0.84
CA ASP A 346 6.11 -18.64 0.00
C ASP A 346 6.43 -18.70 1.50
N CYS A 347 5.42 -18.80 2.37
CA CYS A 347 5.69 -18.87 3.82
C CYS A 347 6.46 -20.13 4.24
N ALA A 348 6.37 -21.22 3.49
CA ALA A 348 7.16 -22.42 3.75
C ALA A 348 8.66 -22.18 3.48
N ALA A 349 8.99 -21.43 2.43
CA ALA A 349 10.36 -21.02 2.16
C ALA A 349 10.91 -20.07 3.25
N TYR A 350 10.10 -19.09 3.67
CA TYR A 350 10.48 -18.18 4.76
C TYR A 350 10.65 -18.89 6.10
N THR A 351 9.94 -19.99 6.34
CA THR A 351 10.14 -20.83 7.52
C THR A 351 11.54 -21.47 7.53
N ALA A 352 12.05 -21.86 6.37
CA ALA A 352 13.41 -22.39 6.22
C ALA A 352 14.49 -21.31 6.31
N PHE A 353 14.16 -20.06 5.97
CA PHE A 353 15.08 -18.92 6.00
C PHE A 353 14.50 -17.72 6.76
N PRO A 354 14.39 -17.79 8.11
CA PRO A 354 13.78 -16.73 8.91
C PRO A 354 14.46 -15.36 8.76
N ASN A 355 15.71 -15.33 8.29
CA ASN A 355 16.44 -14.10 8.00
C ASN A 355 15.94 -13.36 6.72
N TRP A 356 14.97 -13.92 5.99
CA TRP A 356 14.28 -13.26 4.89
C TRP A 356 13.09 -12.41 5.35
N CYS A 357 12.64 -12.61 6.59
CA CYS A 357 11.67 -11.72 7.23
C CYS A 357 12.19 -10.27 7.30
N GLY A 358 11.26 -9.31 7.34
CA GLY A 358 11.58 -7.88 7.35
C GLY A 358 11.22 -7.14 6.05
N GLY A 359 10.51 -7.80 5.13
CA GLY A 359 9.87 -7.14 3.98
C GLY A 359 10.82 -6.75 2.85
N HIS A 360 12.02 -7.34 2.79
CA HIS A 360 13.01 -7.06 1.76
C HIS A 360 12.77 -7.81 0.45
N TYR A 361 12.19 -9.00 0.56
CA TYR A 361 11.90 -9.87 -0.58
C TYR A 361 10.42 -9.86 -0.96
N ASP A 362 9.56 -9.25 -0.14
CA ASP A 362 8.11 -9.18 -0.34
C ASP A 362 7.72 -8.70 -1.75
N GLY A 363 6.64 -9.30 -2.26
CA GLY A 363 6.10 -9.06 -3.59
C GLY A 363 4.85 -8.17 -3.57
N PRO A 364 4.29 -7.87 -4.75
CA PRO A 364 3.08 -7.06 -4.88
C PRO A 364 1.86 -7.68 -4.16
N ASN A 365 1.80 -9.01 -4.04
CA ASN A 365 0.70 -9.74 -3.42
C ASN A 365 1.17 -10.67 -2.29
N PHE A 366 2.43 -10.60 -1.88
CA PHE A 366 2.98 -11.45 -0.84
C PHE A 366 3.75 -10.59 0.16
N PHE A 367 3.26 -10.59 1.38
CA PHE A 367 3.72 -9.74 2.46
C PHE A 367 4.08 -10.64 3.63
N SER A 368 5.35 -11.03 3.73
CA SER A 368 5.81 -12.04 4.69
C SER A 368 5.45 -11.67 6.13
N GLY A 369 5.50 -10.37 6.44
CA GLY A 369 5.16 -9.83 7.75
C GLY A 369 3.68 -9.90 8.12
N THR A 370 2.77 -10.03 7.15
CA THR A 370 1.33 -10.21 7.41
C THR A 370 0.87 -11.64 7.23
N MET A 371 1.50 -12.37 6.31
CA MET A 371 1.06 -13.69 5.88
C MET A 371 1.78 -14.84 6.59
N CYS A 372 3.04 -14.65 6.99
CA CYS A 372 3.88 -15.75 7.47
C CYS A 372 4.10 -15.71 8.98
N CYS A 373 3.81 -16.82 9.63
CA CYS A 373 3.96 -17.02 11.07
C CYS A 373 5.38 -16.83 11.57
N VAL A 374 6.35 -17.32 10.80
CA VAL A 374 7.79 -17.18 11.12
C VAL A 374 8.23 -15.71 11.17
N CYS A 375 7.55 -14.84 10.42
CA CYS A 375 7.83 -13.40 10.38
C CYS A 375 6.97 -12.57 11.34
N GLY A 376 6.14 -13.22 12.16
CA GLY A 376 5.28 -12.57 13.14
C GLY A 376 3.89 -12.19 12.63
N GLY A 377 3.57 -12.54 11.38
CA GLY A 377 2.21 -12.45 10.82
C GLY A 377 1.45 -13.77 10.98
N GLY A 378 0.61 -14.08 10.00
CA GLY A 378 -0.24 -15.27 10.01
C GLY A 378 -1.42 -15.17 10.98
N GLU A 379 -2.21 -16.23 11.04
CA GLU A 379 -3.32 -16.34 12.01
C GLU A 379 -2.84 -17.08 13.26
N GLN A 380 -2.78 -16.38 14.39
CA GLN A 380 -2.50 -17.00 15.68
C GLN A 380 -3.70 -17.86 16.09
N ARG A 381 -3.43 -19.15 16.33
CA ARG A 381 -4.31 -20.06 17.06
C ARG A 381 -3.72 -20.19 18.45
N SER A 382 -4.35 -19.54 19.42
CA SER A 382 -3.89 -19.67 20.80
C SER A 382 -3.93 -21.15 21.21
N ALA A 383 -2.92 -21.63 21.95
CA ALA A 383 -2.93 -22.97 22.56
C ALA A 383 -4.13 -23.20 23.51
N LEU A 384 -4.89 -22.13 23.81
CA LEU A 384 -6.21 -22.17 24.44
C LEU A 384 -7.27 -22.91 23.59
N ASP A 385 -7.07 -23.04 22.27
CA ASP A 385 -7.95 -23.82 21.38
C ASP A 385 -7.60 -25.32 21.36
N ILE A 386 -6.48 -25.75 21.97
CA ILE A 386 -5.98 -27.15 21.88
C ILE A 386 -6.05 -27.86 23.23
N ALA A 387 -6.11 -27.10 24.32
CA ALA A 387 -6.41 -27.60 25.66
C ALA A 387 -7.88 -27.38 26.05
N GLU A 388 -8.81 -27.62 25.12
CA GLU A 388 -10.26 -27.56 25.36
C GLU A 388 -10.76 -28.44 26.54
N PRO A 389 -10.07 -29.51 27.03
CA PRO A 389 -10.59 -30.24 28.19
C PRO A 389 -10.39 -29.53 29.54
N GLN A 390 -9.39 -28.64 29.68
CA GLN A 390 -9.03 -28.07 31.01
C GLN A 390 -9.65 -26.70 31.28
N LEU A 391 -9.94 -25.91 30.24
CA LEU A 391 -10.61 -24.61 30.37
C LEU A 391 -12.14 -24.72 30.50
N LEU A 392 -12.74 -25.79 29.96
CA LEU A 392 -14.18 -26.04 30.12
C LEU A 392 -14.53 -26.43 31.56
N ASP A 393 -13.66 -27.19 32.25
CA ASP A 393 -13.84 -27.59 33.65
C ASP A 393 -13.74 -26.39 34.61
N LEU A 394 -12.84 -25.43 34.34
CA LEU A 394 -12.71 -24.22 35.16
C LEU A 394 -13.92 -23.28 35.01
N ASN A 395 -14.38 -23.02 33.78
CA ASN A 395 -15.56 -22.20 33.54
C ASN A 395 -16.81 -22.82 34.19
N GLN A 396 -16.93 -24.16 34.16
CA GLN A 396 -18.06 -24.85 34.79
C GLN A 396 -17.97 -24.85 36.33
N ARG A 397 -16.78 -25.05 36.93
CA ARG A 397 -16.59 -25.04 38.39
C ARG A 397 -16.74 -23.65 39.02
N VAL A 398 -16.35 -22.59 38.30
CA VAL A 398 -16.59 -21.20 38.72
C VAL A 398 -18.09 -20.85 38.66
N LEU A 399 -18.80 -21.31 37.63
CA LEU A 399 -20.26 -21.13 37.53
C LEU A 399 -21.05 -21.93 38.57
N ASP A 400 -20.58 -23.14 38.92
CA ASP A 400 -21.22 -24.01 39.92
C ASP A 400 -20.89 -23.58 41.37
N GLY A 401 -19.77 -22.88 41.59
CA GLY A 401 -19.35 -22.32 42.89
C GLY A 401 -20.06 -21.00 43.25
N LEU A 402 -20.58 -20.29 42.26
CA LEU A 402 -21.46 -19.13 42.45
C LEU A 402 -22.89 -19.61 42.69
N GLY A 403 -23.14 -20.11 43.90
CA GLY A 403 -24.46 -20.51 44.36
C GLY A 403 -25.53 -19.47 44.02
N ALA A 404 -26.59 -19.94 43.36
CA ALA A 404 -27.74 -19.16 42.96
C ALA A 404 -28.29 -18.29 44.11
N PRO A 405 -28.45 -16.96 43.93
CA PRO A 405 -29.39 -16.19 44.71
C PRO A 405 -30.76 -16.28 44.03
N GLY A 406 -31.59 -17.18 44.53
CA GLY A 406 -33.02 -17.07 44.35
C GLY A 406 -33.56 -15.85 45.10
N SER A 407 -34.15 -14.90 44.41
CA SER A 407 -35.45 -14.33 44.80
C SER A 407 -36.03 -13.50 43.65
N GLN A 408 -37.35 -13.65 43.50
CA GLN A 408 -38.17 -13.21 42.39
C GLN A 408 -38.15 -11.70 42.16
N VAL A 409 -38.11 -11.30 40.89
CA VAL A 409 -38.98 -10.21 40.41
C VAL A 409 -39.70 -10.74 39.18
N GLN A 410 -41.00 -11.03 39.36
CA GLN A 410 -41.92 -11.22 38.25
C GLN A 410 -42.21 -9.86 37.62
N CYS A 411 -41.98 -9.76 36.31
CA CYS A 411 -42.76 -8.90 35.43
C CYS A 411 -43.31 -9.77 34.30
N THR A 412 -44.61 -10.00 34.33
CA THR A 412 -45.39 -10.71 33.31
C THR A 412 -45.79 -9.80 32.15
N ALA A 413 -46.17 -10.49 31.06
CA ALA A 413 -46.92 -10.05 29.87
C ALA A 413 -46.06 -9.49 28.71
N ALA A 414 -46.26 -9.84 27.43
CA ALA A 414 -47.14 -10.80 26.76
C ALA A 414 -46.74 -10.84 25.27
N GLY A 415 -46.95 -11.97 24.58
CA GLY A 415 -47.46 -11.96 23.20
C GLY A 415 -46.50 -12.25 22.03
N SER A 416 -46.89 -13.26 21.25
CA SER A 416 -46.62 -13.57 19.82
C SER A 416 -45.18 -13.87 19.39
N SER A 417 -44.80 -15.14 19.15
CA SER A 417 -45.08 -15.97 17.96
C SER A 417 -44.45 -15.42 16.67
N ASP A 418 -43.30 -15.94 16.26
CA ASP A 418 -43.25 -17.06 15.32
C ASP A 418 -41.81 -17.49 15.01
N ALA A 419 -41.64 -18.81 14.96
CA ALA A 419 -40.46 -19.51 14.49
C ALA A 419 -40.72 -20.05 13.08
N GLY A 420 -39.66 -20.10 12.27
CA GLY A 420 -39.62 -20.84 11.00
C GLY A 420 -38.34 -20.46 10.26
N SER A 421 -37.20 -21.12 10.49
CA SER A 421 -36.81 -22.38 9.84
C SER A 421 -37.02 -22.37 8.34
N LEU A 422 -35.94 -22.43 7.55
CA LEU A 422 -35.87 -23.24 6.33
C LEU A 422 -34.39 -23.47 5.94
N TYR A 423 -33.96 -24.72 6.12
CA TYR A 423 -32.84 -25.37 5.43
C TYR A 423 -33.30 -25.88 4.05
N GLY A 424 -32.39 -25.91 3.07
CA GLY A 424 -32.50 -26.68 1.81
C GLY A 424 -32.13 -25.85 0.57
N ALA A 425 -30.92 -25.94 0.01
CA ALA A 425 -30.36 -26.99 -0.88
C ALA A 425 -30.69 -26.81 -2.38
N TYR A 426 -29.80 -27.37 -3.23
CA TYR A 426 -29.70 -27.37 -4.71
C TYR A 426 -28.85 -26.21 -5.31
N ALA A 427 -27.62 -26.37 -5.81
CA ALA A 427 -26.98 -27.30 -6.76
C ALA A 427 -26.80 -26.71 -8.19
N ALA A 428 -25.52 -26.60 -8.57
CA ALA A 428 -24.90 -26.76 -9.89
C ALA A 428 -25.33 -25.91 -11.10
N GLY A 429 -24.32 -25.39 -11.82
CA GLY A 429 -24.45 -24.92 -13.21
C GLY A 429 -23.21 -24.17 -13.71
N ASP A 430 -22.25 -24.89 -14.27
CA ASP A 430 -21.16 -24.38 -15.12
C ASP A 430 -21.69 -23.58 -16.31
N ALA A 431 -20.96 -22.54 -16.73
CA ALA A 431 -20.54 -22.33 -18.12
C ALA A 431 -19.71 -21.04 -18.29
N ALA A 432 -18.54 -21.24 -18.92
CA ALA A 432 -17.68 -20.22 -19.50
C ALA A 432 -18.39 -19.38 -20.59
N THR A 433 -17.90 -18.16 -20.86
CA THR A 433 -17.32 -17.76 -22.18
C THR A 433 -16.99 -16.26 -22.26
N THR A 434 -15.71 -16.02 -22.62
CA THR A 434 -15.14 -15.04 -23.58
C THR A 434 -15.67 -13.60 -23.75
N TYR A 435 -14.68 -12.70 -23.67
CA TYR A 435 -14.49 -11.37 -24.25
C TYR A 435 -15.08 -11.14 -25.66
N PRO A 436 -15.33 -9.86 -25.98
CA PRO A 436 -14.64 -9.17 -27.07
C PRO A 436 -13.67 -8.07 -26.61
#